data_AF-A0A1M6PQU4-F1
#
_entry.id   AF-A0A1M6PQU4-F1
#
_cell.length_a   1.000
_cell.length_b   1.000
_cell.length_c   1.000
_cell.angle_alpha   90.00
_cell.angle_beta   90.00
_cell.angle_gamma   90.00
#
_symmetry.space_group_name_H-M   'P 1'
#
loop_
_entity.id
_entity.type
_entity.pdbx_description
1 polymer ?
#
loop_
_entity_poly.entity_id
_entity_poly.type
_entity_poly.pdbx_seq_one_letter_code
_entity_poly.pdbx_strand_id
1 'polypeptide(L)'
;MQEPPHACGRSCVRAALRQTLLHARSIAYSDSASGVYVERELFKRLGIEEQVKTRARMIPKIPVASVVATGDYEVGLQQVSELLPVKGAAYVGKIPESMQSVTRFAAGIPVGAQHPKEAKALLDYLASPAVQPEVTSTGLDSVATH
;
A
#
# COMPACT_ATOMS: atom_id res chain seq x y z
N MET A 1 20.90 9.82 -33.45
CA MET A 1 20.43 8.84 -32.46
C MET A 1 19.75 9.63 -31.35
N GLN A 2 18.43 9.52 -31.23
CA GLN A 2 17.67 10.12 -30.13
C GLN A 2 18.05 9.37 -28.84
N GLU A 3 18.45 10.08 -27.78
CA GLU A 3 18.59 9.47 -26.45
C GLU A 3 17.23 8.93 -25.98
N PRO A 4 17.21 7.81 -25.22
CA PRO A 4 15.97 7.28 -24.66
C PRO A 4 15.39 8.30 -23.65
N PRO A 5 14.05 8.35 -23.46
CA PRO A 5 13.46 9.23 -22.47
C PRO A 5 14.03 8.87 -21.09
N HIS A 6 14.76 9.82 -20.49
CA HIS A 6 15.41 9.62 -19.20
C HIS A 6 14.42 9.07 -18.17
N ALA A 7 14.69 7.86 -17.67
CA ALA A 7 14.03 7.37 -16.47
C ALA A 7 14.25 8.39 -15.35
N CYS A 8 13.18 9.01 -14.89
CA CYS A 8 13.28 10.05 -13.86
C CYS A 8 13.87 9.46 -12.58
N GLY A 9 14.99 10.01 -12.10
CA GLY A 9 15.65 9.53 -10.88
C GLY A 9 14.79 9.66 -9.61
N ARG A 10 15.25 9.09 -8.49
CA ARG A 10 14.51 9.03 -7.20
C ARG A 10 13.93 10.38 -6.72
N SER A 11 14.65 11.48 -6.94
CA SER A 11 14.21 12.83 -6.57
C SER A 11 12.98 13.29 -7.35
N CYS A 12 12.88 12.93 -8.63
CA CYS A 12 11.77 13.28 -9.50
C CYS A 12 10.51 12.50 -9.16
N VAL A 13 10.59 11.19 -8.89
CA VAL A 13 9.41 10.39 -8.52
C VAL A 13 8.83 10.85 -7.17
N ARG A 14 9.68 11.23 -6.21
CA ARG A 14 9.24 11.89 -4.97
C ARG A 14 8.52 13.21 -5.25
N ALA A 15 9.08 14.04 -6.13
CA ALA A 15 8.46 15.31 -6.50
C ALA A 15 7.09 15.09 -7.17
N ALA A 16 6.96 14.10 -8.05
CA ALA A 16 5.69 13.74 -8.68
C ALA A 16 4.64 13.35 -7.63
N LEU A 17 4.95 12.43 -6.70
CA LEU A 17 4.01 12.08 -5.61
C LEU A 17 3.59 13.32 -4.81
N ARG A 18 4.56 14.17 -4.44
CA ARG A 18 4.29 15.40 -3.70
C ARG A 18 3.31 16.30 -4.46
N GLN A 19 3.55 16.52 -5.76
CA GLN A 19 2.69 17.36 -6.58
C GLN A 19 1.29 16.74 -6.74
N THR A 20 1.19 15.43 -6.97
CA THR A 20 -0.11 14.75 -7.04
C THR A 20 -0.95 14.99 -5.78
N LEU A 21 -0.35 14.81 -4.59
CA LEU A 21 -1.07 15.02 -3.33
C LEU A 21 -1.42 16.50 -3.08
N LEU A 22 -0.56 17.43 -3.50
CA LEU A 22 -0.87 18.86 -3.38
C LEU A 22 -2.02 19.30 -4.31
N HIS A 23 -2.13 18.71 -5.50
CA HIS A 23 -3.16 19.08 -6.47
C HIS A 23 -4.47 18.32 -6.28
N ALA A 24 -4.48 17.20 -5.55
CA ALA A 24 -5.69 16.46 -5.23
C ALA A 24 -6.68 17.32 -4.45
N ARG A 25 -7.96 17.31 -4.84
CA ARG A 25 -9.05 18.06 -4.18
C ARG A 25 -9.41 17.46 -2.82
N SER A 26 -9.27 16.15 -2.67
CA SER A 26 -9.52 15.41 -1.43
C SER A 26 -8.65 14.15 -1.37
N ILE A 27 -8.16 13.83 -0.17
CA ILE A 27 -7.27 12.69 0.06
C ILE A 27 -7.86 11.84 1.19
N ALA A 28 -8.03 10.55 0.94
CA ALA A 28 -8.41 9.56 1.93
C ALA A 28 -7.21 8.69 2.31
N TYR A 29 -7.10 8.33 3.59
CA TYR A 29 -6.17 7.32 4.08
C TYR A 29 -6.83 6.47 5.16
N SER A 30 -6.40 5.22 5.34
CA SER A 30 -7.07 4.27 6.23
C SER A 30 -6.91 4.61 7.72
N ASP A 31 -7.73 4.05 8.61
CA ASP A 31 -7.53 4.10 10.06
C ASP A 31 -6.61 2.98 10.60
N SER A 32 -6.00 2.20 9.71
CA SER A 32 -5.07 1.12 10.05
C SER A 32 -3.62 1.63 10.16
N ALA A 33 -2.68 0.73 10.44
CA ALA A 33 -1.24 1.05 10.52
C ALA A 33 -0.73 1.79 9.27
N SER A 34 -1.28 1.49 8.09
CA SER A 34 -0.90 2.15 6.84
C SER A 34 -1.28 3.63 6.80
N GLY A 35 -2.47 4.00 7.26
CA GLY A 35 -2.86 5.40 7.33
C GLY A 35 -2.25 6.15 8.52
N VAL A 36 -1.94 5.46 9.63
CA VAL A 36 -1.11 6.04 10.70
C VAL A 36 0.27 6.44 10.17
N TYR A 37 0.89 5.62 9.32
CA TYR A 37 2.13 5.98 8.62
C TYR A 37 1.94 7.18 7.69
N VAL A 38 0.86 7.22 6.92
CA VAL A 38 0.55 8.34 6.02
C VAL A 38 0.49 9.66 6.78
N GLU A 39 -0.29 9.69 7.86
CA GLU A 39 -0.52 10.88 8.67
C GLU A 39 0.73 11.30 9.44
N ARG A 40 1.37 10.36 10.15
CA ARG A 40 2.44 10.70 11.09
C ARG A 40 3.79 10.90 10.44
N GLU A 41 4.02 10.32 9.27
CA GLU A 41 5.34 10.28 8.63
C GLU A 41 5.31 10.75 7.18
N LEU A 42 4.48 10.17 6.32
CA LEU A 42 4.56 10.43 4.87
C LEU A 42 4.37 11.91 4.55
N PHE A 43 3.31 12.54 5.07
CA PHE A 43 3.05 13.96 4.80
C PHE A 43 4.17 14.87 5.31
N LYS A 44 4.78 14.54 6.45
CA LYS A 44 5.94 15.26 7.01
C LYS A 44 7.18 15.10 6.14
N ARG A 45 7.49 13.87 5.74
CA ARG A 45 8.63 13.55 4.85
C ARG A 45 8.50 14.21 3.48
N LEU A 46 7.27 14.46 3.02
CA LEU A 46 6.99 15.21 1.79
C LEU A 46 6.94 16.72 2.00
N GLY A 47 6.89 17.20 3.25
CA GLY A 47 6.79 18.63 3.59
C GLY A 47 5.47 19.25 3.13
N ILE A 48 4.37 18.49 3.24
CA ILE A 48 3.03 18.91 2.76
C ILE A 48 1.94 18.83 3.84
N GLU A 49 2.27 18.44 5.07
CA GLU A 49 1.31 18.19 6.16
C GLU A 49 0.31 19.34 6.32
N GLU A 50 0.79 20.57 6.53
CA GLU A 50 -0.09 21.73 6.70
C GLU A 50 -0.90 22.04 5.43
N GLN A 51 -0.32 21.85 4.25
CA GLN A 51 -0.99 22.13 2.98
C GLN A 51 -2.13 21.15 2.69
N VAL A 52 -2.05 19.90 3.15
CA VAL A 52 -3.08 18.86 2.89
C VAL A 52 -4.06 18.68 4.04
N LYS A 53 -3.75 19.18 5.25
CA LYS A 53 -4.54 19.01 6.48
C LYS A 53 -6.04 19.29 6.32
N THR A 54 -6.40 20.29 5.52
CA THR A 54 -7.81 20.67 5.34
C THR A 54 -8.59 19.71 4.43
N ARG A 55 -7.91 18.90 3.62
CA ARG A 55 -8.53 18.00 2.62
C ARG A 55 -8.11 16.53 2.70
N ALA A 56 -7.16 16.20 3.58
CA ALA A 56 -6.79 14.84 3.91
C ALA A 56 -7.62 14.33 5.09
N ARG A 57 -8.21 13.15 4.98
CA ARG A 57 -9.06 12.55 6.01
C ARG A 57 -8.74 11.08 6.21
N MET A 58 -8.66 10.69 7.47
CA MET A 58 -8.64 9.29 7.88
C MET A 58 -10.04 8.68 7.71
N ILE A 59 -10.12 7.53 7.06
CA ILE A 59 -11.37 6.81 6.77
C ILE A 59 -11.47 5.61 7.72
N PRO A 60 -12.47 5.57 8.60
CA PRO A 60 -12.59 4.49 9.55
C PRO A 60 -13.23 3.24 8.95
N LYS A 61 -12.71 2.06 9.29
CA LYS A 61 -13.32 0.72 9.12
C LYS A 61 -13.52 0.18 7.70
N ILE A 62 -13.57 1.03 6.68
CA ILE A 62 -13.83 0.60 5.29
C ILE A 62 -12.58 0.77 4.41
N PRO A 63 -12.44 -0.01 3.33
CA PRO A 63 -11.38 0.20 2.36
C PRO A 63 -11.44 1.62 1.77
N VAL A 64 -10.29 2.29 1.72
CA VAL A 64 -10.14 3.64 1.16
C VAL A 64 -10.53 3.66 -0.32
N ALA A 65 -10.23 2.59 -1.07
CA ALA A 65 -10.66 2.49 -2.45
C ALA A 65 -12.18 2.58 -2.62
N SER A 66 -12.98 2.21 -1.60
CA SER A 66 -14.44 2.28 -1.68
C SER A 66 -14.95 3.72 -1.73
N VAL A 67 -14.37 4.62 -0.92
CA VAL A 67 -14.76 6.05 -0.93
C VAL A 67 -14.18 6.81 -2.13
N VAL A 68 -13.15 6.27 -2.77
CA VAL A 68 -12.67 6.77 -4.07
C VAL A 68 -13.60 6.30 -5.18
N ALA A 69 -14.05 5.04 -5.15
CA ALA A 69 -14.95 4.48 -6.15
C ALA A 69 -16.32 5.17 -6.18
N THR A 70 -16.82 5.67 -5.05
CA THR A 70 -18.04 6.47 -4.96
C THR A 70 -17.85 7.92 -5.42
N GLY A 71 -16.61 8.38 -5.58
CA GLY A 71 -16.28 9.76 -5.93
C GLY A 71 -16.24 10.72 -4.74
N ASP A 72 -16.38 10.23 -3.50
CA ASP A 72 -16.30 11.06 -2.30
C ASP A 72 -14.88 11.61 -2.08
N TYR A 73 -13.86 10.85 -2.48
CA TYR A 73 -12.46 11.24 -2.44
C TYR A 73 -11.76 11.06 -3.79
N GLU A 74 -10.89 12.00 -4.15
CA GLU A 74 -10.15 11.95 -5.42
C GLU A 74 -8.97 10.98 -5.37
N VAL A 75 -8.21 10.98 -4.27
CA VAL A 75 -7.02 10.14 -4.09
C VAL A 75 -7.11 9.35 -2.79
N GLY A 76 -6.72 8.08 -2.84
CA GLY A 76 -6.69 7.18 -1.69
C GLY A 76 -5.30 6.62 -1.42
N LEU A 77 -4.93 6.51 -0.14
CA LEU A 77 -3.68 5.88 0.33
C LEU A 77 -3.98 4.74 1.32
N GLN A 78 -3.61 3.52 0.97
CA GLN A 78 -3.73 2.32 1.81
C GLN A 78 -2.75 1.24 1.31
N GLN A 79 -2.62 0.12 2.03
CA GLN A 79 -1.87 -1.04 1.52
C GLN A 79 -2.48 -1.55 0.22
N VAL A 80 -1.63 -1.96 -0.73
CA VAL A 80 -2.06 -2.41 -2.07
C VAL A 80 -3.06 -3.57 -1.99
N SER A 81 -2.84 -4.50 -1.07
CA SER A 81 -3.72 -5.66 -0.85
C SER A 81 -5.14 -5.32 -0.39
N GLU A 82 -5.34 -4.12 0.16
CA GLU A 82 -6.66 -3.63 0.55
C GLU A 82 -7.33 -2.84 -0.59
N LEU A 83 -6.53 -2.34 -1.55
CA LEU A 83 -7.02 -1.55 -2.69
C LEU A 83 -7.48 -2.42 -3.86
N LEU A 84 -6.66 -3.40 -4.24
CA LEU A 84 -6.90 -4.22 -5.45
C LEU A 84 -8.24 -4.98 -5.46
N PRO A 85 -8.77 -5.50 -4.33
CA PRO A 85 -10.06 -6.19 -4.32
C PRO A 85 -11.27 -5.27 -4.58
N VAL A 86 -11.12 -3.95 -4.46
CA VAL A 86 -12.24 -3.00 -4.56
C VAL A 86 -12.45 -2.58 -6.00
N LYS A 87 -13.67 -2.78 -6.51
CA LYS A 87 -14.09 -2.36 -7.85
C LYS A 87 -14.47 -0.88 -7.87
N GLY A 88 -14.29 -0.23 -9.02
CA GLY A 88 -14.75 1.15 -9.26
C GLY A 88 -13.71 2.23 -8.95
N ALA A 89 -12.58 1.89 -8.33
CA ALA A 89 -11.42 2.76 -8.20
C ALA A 89 -10.31 2.33 -9.16
N ALA A 90 -9.57 3.29 -9.72
CA ALA A 90 -8.39 3.01 -10.51
C ALA A 90 -7.16 2.86 -9.60
N TYR A 91 -6.49 1.70 -9.65
CA TYR A 91 -5.20 1.54 -8.99
C TYR A 91 -4.11 2.24 -9.82
N VAL A 92 -3.49 3.26 -9.24
CA VAL A 92 -2.50 4.12 -9.94
C VAL A 92 -1.03 3.76 -9.65
N GLY A 93 -0.78 2.81 -8.73
CA GLY A 93 0.55 2.29 -8.42
C GLY A 93 0.99 2.45 -6.95
N LYS A 94 2.19 1.93 -6.65
CA LYS A 94 2.85 2.08 -5.33
C LYS A 94 3.50 3.46 -5.23
N ILE A 95 3.52 4.06 -4.03
CA ILE A 95 4.35 5.25 -3.76
C ILE A 95 5.84 4.91 -3.95
N PRO A 96 6.75 5.89 -4.14
CA PRO A 96 8.17 5.62 -4.35
C PRO A 96 8.75 4.75 -3.23
N GLU A 97 9.60 3.77 -3.57
CA GLU A 97 10.13 2.79 -2.63
C GLU A 97 10.76 3.43 -1.38
N SER A 98 11.54 4.50 -1.54
CA SER A 98 12.13 5.23 -0.41
C SER A 98 11.12 5.89 0.54
N MET A 99 9.86 5.99 0.13
CA MET A 99 8.74 6.55 0.89
C MET A 99 7.71 5.50 1.31
N GLN A 100 7.93 4.22 1.00
CA GLN A 100 7.08 3.15 1.49
C GLN A 100 7.44 2.81 2.94
N SER A 101 6.42 2.44 3.73
CA SER A 101 6.59 1.66 4.95
C SER A 101 6.19 0.24 4.63
N VAL A 102 7.18 -0.65 4.54
CA VAL A 102 6.96 -2.04 4.13
C VAL A 102 6.47 -2.84 5.33
N THR A 103 5.23 -3.32 5.24
CA THR A 103 4.67 -4.25 6.22
C THR A 103 5.06 -5.67 5.84
N ARG A 104 5.79 -6.36 6.73
CA ARG A 104 6.09 -7.79 6.58
C ARG A 104 5.03 -8.60 7.29
N PHE A 105 4.41 -9.53 6.57
CA PHE A 105 3.52 -10.53 7.15
C PHE A 105 4.32 -11.80 7.46
N ALA A 106 4.10 -12.34 8.65
CA ALA A 106 4.70 -13.59 9.09
C ALA A 106 3.60 -14.46 9.72
N ALA A 107 3.73 -15.77 9.55
CA ALA A 107 2.86 -16.75 10.17
C ALA A 107 3.66 -17.58 11.18
N GLY A 108 3.04 -17.94 12.30
CA GLY A 108 3.64 -18.73 13.36
C GLY A 108 2.67 -19.76 13.90
N ILE A 109 3.21 -20.90 14.36
CA ILE A 109 2.43 -21.97 14.99
C ILE A 109 2.54 -21.79 16.50
N PRO A 110 1.42 -21.58 17.22
CA PRO A 110 1.44 -21.48 18.68
C PRO A 110 2.02 -22.75 19.32
N VAL A 111 2.79 -22.60 20.41
CA VAL A 111 3.43 -23.73 21.12
C VAL A 111 2.41 -24.78 21.58
N GLY A 112 1.20 -24.35 21.96
CA GLY A 112 0.10 -25.22 22.39
C GLY A 112 -0.89 -25.60 21.29
N ALA A 113 -0.52 -25.49 20.00
CA ALA A 113 -1.42 -25.86 18.92
C ALA A 113 -1.81 -27.34 19.00
N GLN A 114 -3.11 -27.64 18.91
CA GLN A 114 -3.64 -29.02 18.91
C GLN A 114 -3.21 -29.80 17.65
N HIS A 115 -2.98 -29.08 16.54
CA HIS A 115 -2.68 -29.64 15.22
C HIS A 115 -1.42 -28.97 14.62
N PRO A 116 -0.22 -29.14 15.23
CA PRO A 116 0.97 -28.43 14.81
C PRO A 116 1.50 -28.92 13.46
N LYS A 117 1.27 -30.19 13.11
CA LYS A 117 1.71 -30.78 11.83
C LYS A 117 0.88 -30.23 10.67
N GLU A 118 -0.43 -30.15 10.86
CA GLU A 118 -1.39 -29.63 9.89
C GLU A 118 -1.20 -28.12 9.70
N ALA A 119 -0.97 -27.38 10.79
CA ALA A 119 -0.62 -25.97 10.71
C ALA A 119 0.68 -25.78 9.90
N LYS A 120 1.71 -26.60 10.14
CA LYS A 120 2.94 -26.55 9.34
C LYS A 120 2.68 -26.86 7.87
N ALA A 121 1.89 -27.88 7.56
CA ALA A 121 1.55 -28.21 6.17
C ALA A 121 0.84 -27.06 5.45
N LEU A 122 -0.05 -26.34 6.14
CA LEU A 122 -0.69 -25.13 5.61
C LEU A 122 0.35 -24.02 5.33
N LEU A 123 1.26 -23.74 6.27
CA LEU A 123 2.29 -22.72 6.08
C LEU A 123 3.26 -23.08 4.95
N ASP A 124 3.67 -24.35 4.85
CA ASP A 124 4.50 -24.85 3.75
C ASP A 124 3.78 -24.68 2.40
N TYR A 125 2.48 -24.95 2.34
CA TYR A 125 1.67 -24.74 1.13
C TYR A 125 1.58 -23.25 0.74
N LEU A 126 1.28 -22.37 1.69
CA LEU A 126 1.21 -20.92 1.45
C LEU A 126 2.56 -20.32 1.01
N ALA A 127 3.67 -20.90 1.47
CA ALA A 127 5.03 -20.52 1.06
C ALA A 127 5.48 -21.18 -0.26
N SER A 128 4.71 -22.12 -0.82
CA SER A 128 5.12 -22.88 -2.00
C SER A 128 5.14 -22.02 -3.27
N PRO A 129 5.97 -22.37 -4.28
CA PRO A 129 5.96 -21.73 -5.59
C PRO A 129 4.59 -21.73 -6.27
N ALA A 130 3.78 -22.77 -6.02
CA ALA A 130 2.47 -22.95 -6.64
C ALA A 130 1.46 -21.86 -6.22
N VAL A 131 1.62 -21.28 -5.02
CA VAL A 131 0.70 -20.27 -4.46
C VAL A 131 1.18 -18.84 -4.74
N GLN A 132 2.44 -18.65 -5.14
CA GLN A 132 2.99 -17.30 -5.37
C GLN A 132 2.24 -16.47 -6.42
N PRO A 133 1.74 -17.02 -7.54
CA PRO A 133 0.92 -16.25 -8.47
C PRO A 133 -0.32 -15.64 -7.79
N GLU A 134 -1.00 -16.39 -6.94
CA GLU A 134 -2.16 -15.90 -6.18
C GLU A 134 -1.74 -14.85 -5.15
N VAL A 135 -0.65 -15.06 -4.42
CA VAL A 135 -0.12 -14.05 -3.46
C VAL A 135 0.16 -12.74 -4.18
N THR A 136 0.85 -12.78 -5.32
CA THR A 136 1.16 -11.58 -6.10
C THR A 136 -0.08 -10.92 -6.71
N SER A 137 -1.11 -11.68 -7.08
CA SER A 137 -2.37 -11.14 -7.59
C SER A 137 -3.11 -10.31 -6.53
N THR A 138 -2.93 -10.64 -5.24
CA THR A 138 -3.43 -9.83 -4.12
C THR A 138 -2.62 -8.56 -3.86
N GLY A 139 -1.53 -8.31 -4.59
CA GLY A 139 -0.68 -7.12 -4.40
C GLY A 139 0.34 -7.23 -3.25
N LEU A 140 0.49 -8.43 -2.67
CA LEU A 140 1.58 -8.76 -1.78
C LEU A 140 2.83 -9.15 -2.59
N ASP A 141 4.00 -8.82 -2.06
CA ASP A 141 5.27 -9.26 -2.63
C ASP A 141 5.77 -10.50 -1.86
N SER A 142 6.21 -11.54 -2.58
CA SER A 142 6.81 -12.71 -1.97
C SER A 142 8.10 -12.35 -1.21
N VAL A 143 8.30 -12.93 -0.03
CA VAL A 143 9.57 -12.83 0.67
C VAL A 143 10.53 -13.82 0.03
N ALA A 144 11.69 -13.36 -0.45
CA ALA A 144 12.71 -14.26 -0.97
C ALA A 144 13.07 -15.31 0.10
N THR A 145 12.90 -16.58 -0.23
CA THR A 145 13.45 -17.68 0.57
C THR A 145 14.97 -17.65 0.46
N HIS A 146 15.65 -17.51 1.59
CA HIS A 146 17.10 -17.71 1.69
C HIS A 146 17.49 -19.15 1.37
#